data_AF-A0A0A1UDQ4-F1
#
_entry.id   AF-A0A0A1UDQ4-F1
#
_cell.length_a   1.000
_cell.length_b   1.000
_cell.length_c   1.000
_cell.angle_alpha   90.00
_cell.angle_beta   90.00
_cell.angle_gamma   90.00
#
_symmetry.space_group_name_H-M   'P 1'
#
loop_
_entity.id
_entity.type
_entity.pdbx_description
1 polymer ?
#
loop_
_entity_poly.entity_id
_entity_poly.type
_entity_poly.pdbx_seq_one_letter_code
_entity_poly.pdbx_strand_id
1 'polypeptide(L)'
;MLILLCVTLTMSYNLRYPATDNPQTAGNELYTRSKCTTCCRVIFATPYNYDNNRFFTDDDYKTDRGRIFVMDMEFDTINQVSAPAGGYEQTIMLRPLVEGRELQYFEFASYKMFTVYVLPRRVHDIRRGSHEKNRLIIWSKNPPIEGAPGTDNQRFIYVHPYDSSFYTSAVEQNWKEYKQHFFLRYTTGSNKLCYEICRGNDFQPGTDYSSQRDWPGEEQMRNVAYTHQIKAAYCDGASQYQMFIPLYA
;
A
#
# COMPACT_ATOMS: atom_id res chain seq x y z
N MET A 1 -4.37 -47.76 12.79
CA MET A 1 -4.92 -46.65 12.00
C MET A 1 -4.78 -45.39 12.85
N LEU A 2 -3.71 -44.63 12.66
CA LEU A 2 -3.39 -43.44 13.46
C LEU A 2 -4.14 -42.26 12.84
N ILE A 3 -5.14 -41.72 13.54
CA ILE A 3 -5.86 -40.52 13.10
C ILE A 3 -4.94 -39.33 13.35
N LEU A 4 -4.39 -38.79 12.27
CA LEU A 4 -3.64 -37.54 12.27
C LEU A 4 -4.62 -36.41 12.57
N LEU A 5 -4.62 -35.93 13.81
CA LEU A 5 -5.36 -34.75 14.23
C LEU A 5 -4.64 -33.54 13.61
N CYS A 6 -5.04 -33.13 12.40
CA CYS A 6 -4.67 -31.83 11.84
C CYS A 6 -5.33 -30.75 12.70
N VAL A 7 -4.64 -30.32 13.76
CA VAL A 7 -4.96 -29.09 14.46
C VAL A 7 -4.62 -27.96 13.49
N THR A 8 -5.60 -27.52 12.72
CA THR A 8 -5.56 -26.19 12.12
C THR A 8 -5.60 -25.21 13.28
N LEU A 9 -4.42 -24.77 13.73
CA LEU A 9 -4.28 -23.54 14.49
C LEU A 9 -4.70 -22.41 13.54
N THR A 10 -6.01 -22.21 13.39
CA THR A 10 -6.52 -20.91 12.98
C THR A 10 -6.11 -19.99 14.12
N MET A 11 -5.01 -19.26 13.99
CA MET A 11 -4.73 -18.14 14.86
C MET A 11 -5.86 -17.13 14.62
N SER A 12 -6.97 -17.29 15.35
CA SER A 12 -8.02 -16.30 15.38
C SER A 12 -7.42 -15.10 16.06
N TYR A 13 -7.01 -14.11 15.26
CA TYR A 13 -6.57 -12.82 15.73
C TYR A 13 -7.63 -12.26 16.69
N ASN A 14 -7.35 -12.30 18.00
CA ASN A 14 -8.19 -11.64 18.99
C ASN A 14 -7.98 -10.14 18.82
N LEU A 15 -8.92 -9.50 18.13
CA LEU A 15 -9.00 -8.04 18.01
C LEU A 15 -9.13 -7.45 19.41
N ARG A 16 -8.02 -6.97 19.97
CA ARG A 16 -8.06 -6.25 21.25
C ARG A 16 -8.78 -4.90 21.14
N TYR A 17 -8.80 -4.32 19.93
CA TYR A 17 -9.44 -3.04 19.63
C TYR A 17 -10.13 -3.12 18.25
N PRO A 18 -11.43 -3.42 18.18
CA PRO A 18 -12.15 -3.48 16.92
C PRO A 18 -12.22 -2.11 16.25
N ALA A 19 -12.48 -2.10 14.94
CA ALA A 19 -12.79 -0.88 14.20
C ALA A 19 -13.86 -0.06 14.94
N THR A 20 -13.57 1.22 15.20
CA THR A 20 -14.49 2.17 15.82
C THR A 20 -15.34 2.90 14.77
N ASP A 21 -14.88 2.89 13.52
CA ASP A 21 -15.62 3.23 12.32
C ASP A 21 -16.42 2.01 11.82
N ASN A 22 -17.47 2.21 11.01
CA ASN A 22 -18.06 1.12 10.25
C ASN A 22 -17.20 0.91 8.99
N PRO A 23 -16.31 -0.11 8.95
CA PRO A 23 -15.32 -0.24 7.89
C PRO A 23 -15.94 -0.58 6.52
N GLN A 24 -17.23 -0.91 6.48
CA GLN A 24 -17.95 -1.22 5.24
C GLN A 24 -18.78 -0.03 4.74
N THR A 25 -18.97 1.01 5.54
CA THR A 25 -19.81 2.17 5.21
C THR A 25 -18.96 3.38 4.89
N ALA A 26 -19.26 4.06 3.78
CA ALA A 26 -18.60 5.31 3.45
C ALA A 26 -19.12 6.40 4.39
N GLY A 27 -18.28 6.88 5.31
CA GLY A 27 -18.49 8.18 5.97
C GLY A 27 -18.42 9.34 4.96
N ASN A 28 -18.65 10.57 5.44
CA ASN A 28 -18.68 11.76 4.59
C ASN A 28 -17.49 11.79 3.60
N GLU A 29 -17.84 11.91 2.32
CA GLU A 29 -16.92 12.08 1.19
C GLU A 29 -15.91 10.98 0.88
N LEU A 30 -16.00 9.76 1.42
CA LEU A 30 -15.02 8.72 1.07
C LEU A 30 -14.99 8.46 -0.43
N TYR A 31 -16.15 8.20 -1.04
CA TYR A 31 -16.32 7.96 -2.47
C TYR A 31 -17.77 7.56 -2.75
N THR A 32 -18.43 8.14 -3.77
CA THR A 32 -19.69 7.59 -4.29
C THR A 32 -19.40 6.93 -5.62
N ARG A 33 -19.37 5.59 -5.65
CA ARG A 33 -19.03 4.82 -6.87
C ARG A 33 -19.85 5.20 -8.08
N SER A 34 -21.16 5.39 -7.90
CA SER A 34 -22.07 5.80 -8.98
C SER A 34 -21.76 7.18 -9.57
N LYS A 35 -20.97 8.01 -8.88
CA LYS A 35 -20.59 9.36 -9.35
C LYS A 35 -19.18 9.42 -9.94
N CYS A 36 -18.42 8.32 -9.91
CA CYS A 36 -17.09 8.30 -10.51
C CYS A 36 -17.07 7.56 -11.83
N THR A 37 -16.89 8.32 -12.90
CA THR A 37 -16.82 7.81 -14.28
C THR A 37 -15.46 7.22 -14.64
N THR A 38 -14.42 7.47 -13.84
CA THR A 38 -13.02 7.08 -14.14
C THR A 38 -12.41 6.17 -13.08
N CYS A 39 -13.21 5.67 -12.14
CA CYS A 39 -12.70 4.83 -11.07
C CYS A 39 -12.79 3.37 -11.46
N CYS A 40 -11.65 2.73 -11.51
CA CYS A 40 -11.55 1.33 -11.85
C CYS A 40 -11.17 0.53 -10.62
N ARG A 41 -11.65 -0.71 -10.59
CA ARG A 41 -11.13 -1.73 -9.68
C ARG A 41 -9.75 -2.12 -10.20
N VAL A 42 -8.75 -2.08 -9.33
CA VAL A 42 -7.36 -2.36 -9.70
C VAL A 42 -6.69 -3.25 -8.67
N ILE A 43 -5.68 -3.98 -9.12
CA ILE A 43 -4.67 -4.62 -8.28
C ILE A 43 -3.36 -3.86 -8.54
N PHE A 44 -2.61 -3.50 -7.50
CA PHE A 44 -1.29 -2.91 -7.67
C PHE A 44 -0.22 -4.00 -7.52
N ALA A 45 0.33 -4.45 -8.64
CA ALA A 45 1.37 -5.48 -8.69
C ALA A 45 2.76 -4.88 -8.75
N THR A 46 3.78 -5.56 -8.24
CA THR A 46 5.18 -5.23 -8.51
C THR A 46 5.67 -5.90 -9.79
N PRO A 47 6.48 -5.23 -10.62
CA PRO A 47 7.15 -5.86 -11.76
C PRO A 47 8.36 -6.71 -11.35
N TYR A 48 8.74 -6.70 -10.06
CA TYR A 48 9.89 -7.43 -9.55
C TYR A 48 9.54 -8.87 -9.16
N ASN A 49 10.30 -9.83 -9.67
CA ASN A 49 10.22 -11.24 -9.33
C ASN A 49 11.10 -11.51 -8.10
N TYR A 50 10.49 -11.47 -6.91
CA TYR A 50 11.17 -11.69 -5.63
C TYR A 50 11.78 -13.09 -5.50
N ASP A 51 11.19 -14.08 -6.18
CA ASP A 51 11.67 -15.47 -6.12
C ASP A 51 12.96 -15.67 -6.93
N ASN A 52 13.20 -14.81 -7.93
CA ASN A 52 14.35 -14.89 -8.82
C ASN A 52 15.27 -13.64 -8.75
N ASN A 53 14.95 -12.68 -7.88
CA ASN A 53 15.71 -11.46 -7.64
C ASN A 53 16.03 -10.65 -8.93
N ARG A 54 15.02 -10.46 -9.79
CA ARG A 54 15.10 -9.68 -11.04
C ARG A 54 13.71 -9.21 -11.49
N PHE A 55 13.62 -8.37 -12.51
CA PHE A 55 12.32 -8.11 -13.18
C PHE A 55 11.74 -9.38 -13.80
N PHE A 56 10.41 -9.47 -13.82
CA PHE A 56 9.72 -10.45 -14.64
C PHE A 56 10.03 -10.26 -16.12
N THR A 57 10.02 -11.38 -16.85
CA THR A 57 10.10 -11.44 -18.32
C THR A 57 8.85 -12.12 -18.86
N ASP A 58 8.59 -11.97 -20.16
CA ASP A 58 7.47 -12.64 -20.84
C ASP A 58 7.48 -14.16 -20.64
N ASP A 59 8.66 -14.77 -20.60
CA ASP A 59 8.81 -16.21 -20.40
C ASP A 59 8.45 -16.63 -18.97
N ASP A 60 8.70 -15.79 -17.96
CA ASP A 60 8.27 -16.09 -16.60
C ASP A 60 6.76 -16.14 -16.49
N TYR A 61 6.06 -15.21 -17.17
CA TYR A 61 4.60 -15.19 -17.19
C TYR A 61 4.02 -16.41 -17.92
N LYS A 62 4.65 -16.85 -19.01
CA LYS A 62 4.20 -18.03 -19.77
C LYS A 62 4.45 -19.35 -19.05
N THR A 63 5.50 -19.41 -18.23
CA THR A 63 5.96 -20.65 -17.57
C THR A 63 5.66 -20.69 -16.07
N ASP A 64 4.90 -19.71 -15.57
CA ASP A 64 4.55 -19.55 -14.15
C ASP A 64 5.77 -19.53 -13.22
N ARG A 65 6.83 -18.82 -13.66
CA ARG A 65 8.11 -18.79 -12.95
C ARG A 65 8.17 -17.66 -11.92
N GLY A 66 7.64 -17.95 -10.74
CA GLY A 66 7.74 -17.10 -9.57
C GLY A 66 6.44 -16.36 -9.27
N ARG A 67 6.29 -15.95 -8.02
CA ARG A 67 5.04 -15.39 -7.51
C ARG A 67 4.94 -13.90 -7.83
N ILE A 68 3.79 -13.50 -8.35
CA ILE A 68 3.43 -12.09 -8.51
C ILE A 68 3.03 -11.56 -7.13
N PHE A 69 3.71 -10.52 -6.67
CA PHE A 69 3.37 -9.85 -5.42
C PHE A 69 2.49 -8.62 -5.71
N VAL A 70 1.46 -8.43 -4.90
CA VAL A 70 0.46 -7.37 -5.05
C VAL A 70 0.19 -6.70 -3.72
N MET A 71 -0.24 -5.43 -3.76
CA MET A 71 -0.69 -4.75 -2.55
C MET A 71 -1.86 -5.51 -1.93
N ASP A 72 -1.80 -5.72 -0.62
CA ASP A 72 -2.75 -6.48 0.16
C ASP A 72 -2.82 -5.91 1.57
N MET A 73 -3.87 -6.26 2.29
CA MET A 73 -4.09 -5.90 3.67
C MET A 73 -3.29 -6.81 4.62
N GLU A 74 -2.91 -6.24 5.76
CA GLU A 74 -2.30 -6.96 6.88
C GLU A 74 -3.12 -8.17 7.35
N PHE A 75 -4.45 -8.08 7.28
CA PHE A 75 -5.38 -9.07 7.78
C PHE A 75 -5.93 -9.99 6.68
N ASP A 76 -6.40 -11.16 7.08
CA ASP A 76 -6.92 -12.16 6.14
C ASP A 76 -8.42 -12.03 5.92
N THR A 77 -9.16 -11.47 6.88
CA THR A 77 -10.63 -11.29 6.82
C THR A 77 -11.06 -9.91 7.28
N ILE A 78 -12.18 -9.41 6.75
CA ILE A 78 -12.72 -8.07 7.12
C ILE A 78 -13.03 -7.94 8.62
N ASN A 79 -13.27 -9.06 9.31
CA ASN A 79 -13.54 -9.09 10.74
C ASN A 79 -12.29 -8.89 11.59
N GLN A 80 -11.11 -8.73 11.00
CA GLN A 80 -9.84 -8.47 11.68
C GLN A 80 -9.38 -7.02 11.50
N VAL A 81 -10.23 -6.15 10.95
CA VAL A 81 -9.95 -4.72 10.87
C VAL A 81 -9.99 -4.11 12.27
N SER A 82 -8.88 -3.49 12.66
CA SER A 82 -8.71 -2.84 13.95
C SER A 82 -9.10 -1.35 13.90
N ALA A 83 -9.10 -0.71 15.06
CA ALA A 83 -9.26 0.74 15.17
C ALA A 83 -8.33 1.48 14.20
N PRO A 84 -8.82 2.51 13.47
CA PRO A 84 -8.05 3.21 12.46
C PRO A 84 -6.96 4.10 13.05
N ALA A 85 -6.77 4.16 14.37
CA ALA A 85 -5.88 5.12 15.03
C ALA A 85 -5.15 4.58 16.26
N GLY A 86 -4.03 5.23 16.59
CA GLY A 86 -3.16 4.85 17.71
C GLY A 86 -2.28 3.65 17.36
N GLY A 87 -1.81 2.88 18.34
CA GLY A 87 -0.93 1.71 18.12
C GLY A 87 -1.56 0.53 17.37
N TYR A 88 -2.76 0.70 16.80
CA TYR A 88 -3.54 -0.34 16.14
C TYR A 88 -3.72 -0.09 14.64
N GLU A 89 -3.03 0.92 14.09
CA GLU A 89 -2.89 1.13 12.65
C GLU A 89 -2.44 -0.17 11.95
N GLN A 90 -3.07 -0.51 10.83
CA GLN A 90 -2.75 -1.71 10.05
C GLN A 90 -2.08 -1.35 8.74
N THR A 91 -1.12 -2.16 8.34
CA THR A 91 -0.28 -1.93 7.16
C THR A 91 -0.97 -2.32 5.85
N ILE A 92 -0.59 -1.64 4.77
CA ILE A 92 -0.64 -2.24 3.44
C ILE A 92 0.69 -2.92 3.20
N MET A 93 0.64 -4.14 2.70
CA MET A 93 1.81 -4.96 2.43
C MET A 93 1.80 -5.42 0.99
N LEU A 94 2.92 -5.97 0.53
CA LEU A 94 2.96 -6.86 -0.62
C LEU A 94 2.87 -8.30 -0.17
N ARG A 95 1.95 -9.05 -0.76
CA ARG A 95 1.76 -10.50 -0.59
C ARG A 95 1.57 -11.15 -1.96
N PRO A 96 1.79 -12.47 -2.11
CA PRO A 96 1.47 -13.17 -3.34
C PRO A 96 0.02 -12.93 -3.76
N LEU A 97 -0.21 -12.75 -5.06
CA LEU A 97 -1.53 -12.68 -5.65
C LEU A 97 -2.32 -13.95 -5.33
N VAL A 98 -3.53 -13.78 -4.83
CA VAL A 98 -4.49 -14.86 -4.58
C VAL A 98 -5.77 -14.55 -5.34
N GLU A 99 -6.13 -15.41 -6.28
CA GLU A 99 -7.34 -15.24 -7.08
C GLU A 99 -8.59 -15.19 -6.19
N GLY A 100 -9.50 -14.25 -6.48
CA GLY A 100 -10.73 -14.05 -5.71
C GLY A 100 -10.56 -13.40 -4.34
N ARG A 101 -9.33 -13.01 -3.94
CA ARG A 101 -9.11 -12.29 -2.67
C ARG A 101 -9.48 -10.82 -2.78
N GLU A 102 -10.69 -10.46 -2.34
CA GLU A 102 -11.21 -9.08 -2.39
C GLU A 102 -10.30 -8.03 -1.72
N LEU A 103 -9.50 -8.42 -0.72
CA LEU A 103 -8.59 -7.52 0.01
C LEU A 103 -7.38 -7.05 -0.82
N GLN A 104 -7.14 -7.67 -1.98
CA GLN A 104 -6.10 -7.27 -2.94
C GLN A 104 -6.61 -6.29 -4.00
N TYR A 105 -7.89 -5.91 -3.93
CA TYR A 105 -8.50 -4.99 -4.88
C TYR A 105 -8.74 -3.61 -4.28
N PHE A 106 -8.39 -2.61 -5.08
CA PHE A 106 -8.45 -1.21 -4.73
C PHE A 106 -9.35 -0.47 -5.72
N GLU A 107 -9.97 0.63 -5.29
CA GLU A 107 -10.61 1.57 -6.20
C GLU A 107 -9.64 2.74 -6.44
N PHE A 108 -9.16 2.85 -7.66
CA PHE A 108 -8.21 3.89 -8.03
C PHE A 108 -8.88 5.01 -8.82
N ALA A 109 -8.88 6.21 -8.23
CA ALA A 109 -9.40 7.42 -8.85
C ALA A 109 -8.22 8.28 -9.34
N SER A 110 -7.76 8.01 -10.56
CA SER A 110 -6.59 8.69 -11.15
C SER A 110 -6.66 10.23 -11.11
N TYR A 111 -7.86 10.81 -11.30
CA TYR A 111 -8.08 12.25 -11.27
C TYR A 111 -8.06 12.90 -9.86
N LYS A 112 -8.21 12.10 -8.80
CA LYS A 112 -8.30 12.60 -7.41
C LYS A 112 -7.04 12.40 -6.59
N MET A 113 -6.05 11.65 -7.09
CA MET A 113 -4.78 11.42 -6.38
C MET A 113 -4.97 10.75 -5.00
N PHE A 114 -6.01 9.93 -4.88
CA PHE A 114 -6.26 9.03 -3.75
C PHE A 114 -6.62 7.65 -4.30
N THR A 115 -6.04 6.60 -3.70
CA THR A 115 -6.60 5.24 -3.77
C THR A 115 -7.57 5.10 -2.61
N VAL A 116 -8.80 4.71 -2.94
CA VAL A 116 -9.83 4.40 -1.96
C VAL A 116 -9.94 2.88 -1.90
N TYR A 117 -10.00 2.30 -0.71
CA TYR A 117 -10.26 0.88 -0.59
C TYR A 117 -11.76 0.61 -0.72
N VAL A 118 -12.08 -0.50 -1.37
CA VAL A 118 -13.45 -1.02 -1.39
C VAL A 118 -13.80 -1.54 0.00
N LEU A 119 -12.87 -2.26 0.64
CA LEU A 119 -13.01 -2.89 1.95
C LEU A 119 -11.64 -3.07 2.64
N PRO A 120 -11.45 -2.58 3.88
CA PRO A 120 -12.29 -1.62 4.60
C PRO A 120 -12.23 -0.26 3.89
N ARG A 121 -13.31 0.53 3.89
CA ARG A 121 -13.42 1.86 3.25
C ARG A 121 -12.55 2.93 3.91
N ARG A 122 -11.25 2.73 3.85
CA ARG A 122 -10.16 3.60 4.31
C ARG A 122 -9.37 4.08 3.08
N VAL A 123 -8.29 4.82 3.31
CA VAL A 123 -7.37 5.27 2.25
C VAL A 123 -5.94 4.90 2.60
N HIS A 124 -5.10 4.90 1.57
CA HIS A 124 -3.65 4.87 1.73
C HIS A 124 -3.21 6.06 2.57
N ASP A 125 -2.38 5.81 3.57
CA ASP A 125 -1.81 6.82 4.45
C ASP A 125 -0.37 6.45 4.80
N ILE A 126 0.55 7.41 4.73
CA ILE A 126 1.88 7.22 5.33
C ILE A 126 1.78 7.59 6.80
N ARG A 127 1.91 6.58 7.66
CA ARG A 127 1.81 6.67 9.11
C ARG A 127 2.60 7.86 9.65
N ARG A 128 1.99 8.69 10.50
CA ARG A 128 2.62 9.86 11.16
C ARG A 128 3.16 10.92 10.17
N GLY A 129 2.66 10.98 8.95
CA GLY A 129 3.05 11.99 7.96
C GLY A 129 4.05 11.48 6.91
N SER A 130 4.20 12.22 5.80
CA SER A 130 5.06 11.90 4.65
C SER A 130 6.55 12.09 4.96
N HIS A 131 7.08 11.27 5.86
CA HIS A 131 8.49 11.22 6.22
C HIS A 131 9.14 9.93 5.74
N GLU A 132 10.43 9.99 5.39
CA GLU A 132 11.19 8.81 5.01
C GLU A 132 11.07 7.72 6.09
N LYS A 133 10.98 6.48 5.63
CA LYS A 133 10.84 5.25 6.40
C LYS A 133 9.49 5.02 7.08
N ASN A 134 8.63 6.03 7.21
CA ASN A 134 7.27 5.79 7.69
C ASN A 134 6.51 4.79 6.79
N ARG A 135 5.74 3.90 7.41
CA ARG A 135 5.03 2.81 6.71
C ARG A 135 3.72 3.27 6.08
N LEU A 136 3.38 2.62 4.97
CA LEU A 136 2.09 2.70 4.34
C LEU A 136 1.08 1.87 5.13
N ILE A 137 -0.01 2.53 5.52
CA ILE A 137 -1.08 1.97 6.34
C ILE A 137 -2.44 2.26 5.70
N ILE A 138 -3.46 1.58 6.23
CA ILE A 138 -4.85 1.98 6.02
C ILE A 138 -5.26 2.97 7.12
N TRP A 139 -5.87 4.08 6.75
CA TRP A 139 -6.35 5.08 7.72
C TRP A 139 -7.68 5.70 7.29
N SER A 140 -8.39 6.30 8.25
CA SER A 140 -9.62 7.05 7.98
C SER A 140 -9.35 8.25 7.07
N LYS A 141 -10.14 8.43 6.01
CA LYS A 141 -9.94 9.57 5.11
C LYS A 141 -10.10 10.90 5.85
N ASN A 142 -9.09 11.76 5.72
CA ASN A 142 -9.18 13.14 6.17
C ASN A 142 -9.94 14.02 5.15
N PRO A 143 -10.63 15.09 5.59
CA PRO A 143 -11.36 15.99 4.70
C PRO A 143 -10.46 16.53 3.57
N PRO A 144 -11.00 16.81 2.36
CA PRO A 144 -10.20 17.19 1.19
C PRO A 144 -9.63 18.62 1.23
N ILE A 145 -9.73 19.32 2.35
CA ILE A 145 -9.28 20.72 2.47
C ILE A 145 -7.76 20.77 2.37
N GLU A 146 -7.25 21.46 1.35
CA GLU A 146 -5.83 21.76 1.19
C GLU A 146 -5.32 22.52 2.43
N GLY A 147 -4.24 22.03 3.05
CA GLY A 147 -3.68 22.59 4.28
C GLY A 147 -4.35 22.14 5.58
N ALA A 148 -5.35 21.24 5.53
CA ALA A 148 -5.83 20.59 6.75
C ALA A 148 -4.73 19.67 7.32
N PRO A 149 -4.39 19.78 8.62
CA PRO A 149 -3.36 18.96 9.25
C PRO A 149 -3.61 17.46 9.01
N GLY A 150 -2.58 16.74 8.54
CA GLY A 150 -2.66 15.29 8.30
C GLY A 150 -3.29 14.86 6.97
N THR A 151 -3.46 15.76 5.99
CA THR A 151 -3.94 15.37 4.64
C THR A 151 -2.82 15.05 3.64
N ASP A 152 -1.60 15.46 3.95
CA ASP A 152 -0.45 15.41 3.03
C ASP A 152 0.11 13.98 2.82
N ASN A 153 -0.14 13.10 3.77
CA ASN A 153 0.27 11.69 3.77
C ASN A 153 -0.77 10.74 3.19
N GLN A 154 -1.94 11.24 2.80
CA GLN A 154 -2.98 10.47 2.13
C GLN A 154 -3.04 10.73 0.62
N ARG A 155 -2.24 11.68 0.12
CA ARG A 155 -2.28 12.17 -1.27
C ARG A 155 -1.04 11.74 -2.02
N PHE A 156 -1.25 11.08 -3.16
CA PHE A 156 -0.15 10.58 -3.98
C PHE A 156 -0.52 10.55 -5.44
N ILE A 157 0.50 10.57 -6.28
CA ILE A 157 0.38 10.53 -7.73
C ILE A 157 0.94 9.21 -8.19
N TYR A 158 0.11 8.44 -8.89
CA TYR A 158 0.65 7.36 -9.70
C TYR A 158 1.22 7.95 -10.98
N VAL A 159 2.52 7.76 -11.19
CA VAL A 159 3.19 8.25 -12.40
C VAL A 159 3.06 7.17 -13.47
N HIS A 160 2.19 7.40 -14.46
CA HIS A 160 2.07 6.48 -15.59
C HIS A 160 3.40 6.33 -16.36
N PRO A 161 3.63 5.24 -17.11
CA PRO A 161 4.84 5.08 -17.90
C PRO A 161 4.75 5.74 -19.29
N TYR A 162 4.05 6.87 -19.43
CA TYR A 162 3.90 7.55 -20.73
C TYR A 162 5.23 8.15 -21.22
N ASP A 163 5.28 8.49 -22.51
CA ASP A 163 6.39 9.25 -23.06
C ASP A 163 6.48 10.63 -22.39
N SER A 164 7.69 11.16 -22.26
CA SER A 164 7.93 12.42 -21.56
C SER A 164 7.17 13.61 -22.16
N SER A 165 6.78 13.53 -23.45
CA SER A 165 5.95 14.51 -24.14
C SER A 165 4.53 14.65 -23.58
N PHE A 166 4.01 13.63 -22.89
CA PHE A 166 2.70 13.69 -22.25
C PHE A 166 2.70 14.47 -20.93
N TYR A 167 3.87 14.73 -20.34
CA TYR A 167 4.03 15.51 -19.12
C TYR A 167 4.35 16.96 -19.51
N THR A 168 3.32 17.79 -19.58
CA THR A 168 3.42 19.14 -20.17
C THR A 168 3.45 20.26 -19.14
N SER A 169 2.87 20.06 -17.95
CA SER A 169 2.81 21.10 -16.92
C SER A 169 4.09 21.16 -16.10
N ALA A 170 4.36 22.33 -15.50
CA ALA A 170 5.50 22.54 -14.60
C ALA A 170 5.46 21.61 -13.37
N VAL A 171 4.26 21.30 -12.89
CA VAL A 171 4.08 20.41 -11.73
C VAL A 171 4.43 18.97 -12.11
N GLU A 172 4.01 18.51 -13.30
CA GLU A 172 4.32 17.17 -13.81
C GLU A 172 5.81 16.93 -14.05
N GLN A 173 6.57 18.00 -14.37
CA GLN A 173 8.03 17.89 -14.51
C GLN A 173 8.71 17.39 -13.23
N ASN A 174 8.09 17.58 -12.06
CA ASN A 174 8.66 17.15 -10.78
C ASN A 174 8.70 15.63 -10.62
N TRP A 175 7.80 14.89 -11.29
CA TRP A 175 7.64 13.45 -11.09
C TRP A 175 7.71 12.60 -12.37
N LYS A 176 7.81 13.20 -13.56
CA LYS A 176 7.82 12.48 -14.85
C LYS A 176 8.92 11.42 -15.01
N GLU A 177 10.01 11.51 -14.24
CA GLU A 177 11.13 10.55 -14.27
C GLU A 177 10.85 9.29 -13.45
N TYR A 178 9.89 9.30 -12.53
CA TYR A 178 9.57 8.19 -11.63
C TYR A 178 8.44 7.32 -12.19
N LYS A 179 8.59 6.86 -13.43
CA LYS A 179 7.57 6.03 -14.09
C LYS A 179 7.21 4.80 -13.26
N GLN A 180 5.92 4.50 -13.14
CA GLN A 180 5.36 3.41 -12.32
C GLN A 180 5.52 3.57 -10.80
N HIS A 181 5.89 4.76 -10.31
CA HIS A 181 6.00 5.02 -8.88
C HIS A 181 4.72 5.66 -8.33
N PHE A 182 4.49 5.46 -7.03
CA PHE A 182 3.57 6.26 -6.24
C PHE A 182 4.33 7.41 -5.58
N PHE A 183 4.21 8.60 -6.14
CA PHE A 183 4.87 9.82 -5.70
C PHE A 183 4.07 10.54 -4.61
N LEU A 184 4.68 10.86 -3.47
CA LEU A 184 4.06 11.57 -2.36
C LEU A 184 4.06 13.07 -2.62
N ARG A 185 2.91 13.61 -3.04
CA ARG A 185 2.79 14.95 -3.62
C ARG A 185 3.13 16.10 -2.65
N TYR A 186 2.84 15.95 -1.36
CA TYR A 186 2.86 17.05 -0.39
C TYR A 186 4.08 17.03 0.55
N THR A 187 5.16 16.37 0.16
CA THR A 187 6.44 16.53 0.86
C THR A 187 6.89 17.98 0.74
N THR A 188 6.90 18.71 1.86
CA THR A 188 7.09 20.18 1.94
C THR A 188 8.52 20.66 1.67
N GLY A 189 9.30 19.96 0.84
CA GLY A 189 10.70 20.32 0.56
C GLY A 189 11.30 19.61 -0.66
N SER A 190 12.62 19.68 -0.80
CA SER A 190 13.44 19.01 -1.83
C SER A 190 13.37 17.48 -1.81
N ASN A 191 12.73 16.92 -0.78
CA ASN A 191 12.72 15.49 -0.51
C ASN A 191 11.54 14.85 -1.21
N LYS A 192 11.73 14.51 -2.49
CA LYS A 192 10.76 13.74 -3.28
C LYS A 192 10.67 12.32 -2.71
N LEU A 193 9.53 11.96 -2.13
CA LEU A 193 9.32 10.64 -1.56
C LEU A 193 8.37 9.79 -2.41
N CYS A 194 8.66 8.50 -2.49
CA CYS A 194 7.90 7.48 -3.21
C CYS A 194 7.62 6.30 -2.28
N TYR A 195 6.64 5.47 -2.64
CA TYR A 195 6.49 4.16 -2.01
C TYR A 195 7.69 3.28 -2.37
N GLU A 196 8.27 2.63 -1.37
CA GLU A 196 9.34 1.65 -1.49
C GLU A 196 9.04 0.44 -0.62
N ILE A 197 9.40 -0.74 -1.09
CA ILE A 197 9.23 -1.98 -0.34
C ILE A 197 10.31 -2.09 0.73
N CYS A 198 9.91 -2.46 1.95
CA CYS A 198 10.83 -2.64 3.07
C CYS A 198 11.82 -3.78 2.80
N ARG A 199 13.07 -3.54 3.14
CA ARG A 199 14.23 -4.44 3.05
C ARG A 199 14.68 -4.84 4.46
N GLY A 200 15.52 -5.87 4.56
CA GLY A 200 15.93 -6.43 5.86
C GLY A 200 16.55 -5.43 6.84
N ASN A 201 17.19 -4.37 6.35
CA ASN A 201 17.75 -3.30 7.19
C ASN A 201 16.70 -2.29 7.69
N ASP A 202 15.51 -2.21 7.08
CA ASP A 202 14.43 -1.29 7.50
C ASP A 202 13.79 -1.67 8.83
N PHE A 203 14.08 -2.88 9.31
CA PHE A 203 13.61 -3.39 10.59
C PHE A 203 14.69 -3.32 11.69
N GLN A 204 15.86 -2.75 11.42
CA GLN A 204 16.90 -2.65 12.46
C GLN A 204 16.53 -1.61 13.53
N PRO A 205 16.62 -1.96 14.84
CA PRO A 205 16.35 -1.01 15.93
C PRO A 205 17.24 0.24 15.81
N GLY A 206 16.64 1.43 15.87
CA GLY A 206 17.36 2.71 15.92
C GLY A 206 17.64 3.37 14.56
N THR A 207 17.25 2.75 13.45
CA THR A 207 17.42 3.35 12.11
C THR A 207 16.15 4.00 11.57
N ASP A 208 15.02 3.85 12.26
CA ASP A 208 13.70 4.29 11.80
C ASP A 208 12.96 5.01 12.92
N TYR A 209 12.24 6.09 12.62
CA TYR A 209 11.34 6.73 13.60
C TYR A 209 10.16 5.80 13.93
N SER A 210 9.88 4.80 13.09
CA SER A 210 8.98 3.68 13.38
C SER A 210 9.63 2.56 14.20
N SER A 211 10.97 2.47 14.26
CA SER A 211 11.69 1.43 15.04
C SER A 211 11.60 1.61 16.55
N GLN A 212 10.86 2.62 17.03
CA GLN A 212 10.26 2.56 18.35
C GLN A 212 9.37 1.31 18.37
N ARG A 213 9.79 0.31 19.14
CA ARG A 213 9.16 -1.01 19.34
C ARG A 213 7.72 -0.96 19.92
N ASP A 214 7.04 0.17 19.74
CA ASP A 214 5.76 0.53 20.34
C ASP A 214 4.62 0.52 19.30
N TRP A 215 4.89 0.07 18.06
CA TRP A 215 3.85 -0.19 17.07
C TRP A 215 3.68 -1.70 16.81
N PRO A 216 2.72 -2.35 17.47
CA PRO A 216 2.43 -3.77 17.33
C PRO A 216 2.23 -4.27 15.89
N GLY A 217 1.67 -3.44 15.00
CA GLY A 217 1.48 -3.80 13.58
C GLY A 217 2.81 -4.01 12.85
N GLU A 218 3.86 -3.28 13.21
CA GLU A 218 5.20 -3.50 12.63
C GLU A 218 5.82 -4.80 13.11
N GLU A 219 5.68 -5.10 14.40
CA GLU A 219 6.30 -6.27 15.02
C GLU A 219 5.71 -7.58 14.49
N GLN A 220 4.39 -7.64 14.31
CA GLN A 220 3.70 -8.84 13.86
C GLN A 220 4.08 -9.25 12.43
N MET A 221 4.41 -8.28 11.57
CA MET A 221 4.65 -8.52 10.14
C MET A 221 6.14 -8.61 9.77
N ARG A 222 7.04 -8.36 10.72
CA ARG A 222 8.49 -8.30 10.51
C ARG A 222 9.13 -9.60 10.00
N ASN A 223 8.50 -10.76 10.23
CA ASN A 223 9.04 -12.08 9.87
C ASN A 223 8.01 -12.99 9.18
N VAL A 224 6.96 -12.40 8.62
CA VAL A 224 5.96 -13.20 7.90
C VAL A 224 6.54 -13.56 6.53
N ALA A 225 6.59 -14.86 6.23
CA ALA A 225 7.09 -15.33 4.96
C ALA A 225 6.28 -14.76 3.80
N TYR A 226 6.97 -14.30 2.76
CA TYR A 226 6.36 -13.77 1.54
C TYR A 226 5.48 -12.54 1.81
N THR A 227 5.86 -11.74 2.79
CA THR A 227 5.20 -10.50 3.12
C THR A 227 6.24 -9.39 3.17
N HIS A 228 5.96 -8.28 2.50
CA HIS A 228 6.82 -7.10 2.56
C HIS A 228 5.99 -5.88 2.91
N GLN A 229 6.38 -5.14 3.95
CA GLN A 229 5.78 -3.83 4.21
C GLN A 229 6.21 -2.83 3.14
N ILE A 230 5.44 -1.76 3.02
CA ILE A 230 5.74 -0.63 2.14
C ILE A 230 6.00 0.59 3.02
N LYS A 231 7.01 1.40 2.65
CA LYS A 231 7.43 2.61 3.34
C LYS A 231 7.51 3.78 2.38
N ALA A 232 7.56 4.99 2.90
CA ALA A 232 8.06 6.15 2.16
C ALA A 232 9.59 6.09 2.08
N ALA A 233 10.16 6.31 0.91
CA ALA A 233 11.61 6.46 0.71
C ALA A 233 11.88 7.54 -0.33
N TYR A 234 13.11 8.02 -0.43
CA TYR A 234 13.49 8.93 -1.52
C TYR A 234 13.21 8.28 -2.88
N CYS A 235 12.54 9.02 -3.77
CA CYS A 235 12.26 8.54 -5.11
C CYS A 235 13.55 8.28 -5.88
N ASP A 236 13.69 7.06 -6.39
CA ASP A 236 14.77 6.64 -7.28
C ASP A 236 14.11 6.00 -8.51
N GLY A 237 14.14 6.70 -9.64
CA GLY A 237 13.50 6.25 -10.89
C GLY A 237 14.06 4.94 -11.45
N ALA A 238 15.23 4.49 -10.98
CA ALA A 238 15.81 3.20 -11.34
C ALA A 238 15.47 2.08 -10.34
N SER A 239 14.90 2.40 -9.17
CA SER A 239 14.64 1.42 -8.13
C SER A 239 13.45 0.54 -8.46
N GLN A 240 13.74 -0.71 -8.80
CA GLN A 240 12.74 -1.76 -9.02
C GLN A 240 11.84 -2.00 -7.79
N TYR A 241 12.30 -1.64 -6.59
CA TYR A 241 11.54 -1.79 -5.34
C TYR A 241 10.54 -0.65 -5.10
N GLN A 242 10.51 0.35 -5.97
CA GLN A 242 9.59 1.50 -5.91
C GLN A 242 8.53 1.47 -7.03
N MET A 243 8.57 0.45 -7.89
CA MET A 243 7.68 0.31 -9.03
C MET A 243 6.44 -0.54 -8.70
N PHE A 244 5.28 -0.03 -9.09
CA PHE A 244 3.99 -0.67 -8.95
C PHE A 244 3.17 -0.48 -10.24
N ILE A 245 2.45 -1.50 -10.67
CA ILE A 245 1.68 -1.53 -11.91
C ILE A 245 0.21 -1.74 -11.54
N PRO A 246 -0.69 -0.79 -11.82
CA PRO A 246 -2.12 -1.02 -11.74
C PRO A 246 -2.55 -1.99 -12.84
N LEU A 247 -3.07 -3.14 -12.44
CA LEU A 247 -3.75 -4.10 -13.28
C LEU A 247 -5.25 -3.87 -13.12
N TYR A 248 -5.90 -3.44 -14.19
CA TYR A 248 -7.34 -3.15 -14.21
C TYR A 248 -8.14 -4.46 -14.24
N ALA A 249 -9.14 -4.57 -13.35
CA ALA A 249 -9.98 -5.75 -13.16
C ALA A 249 -11.46 -5.45 -13.43
#